data_AF-A0A2G8JIZ1-F1
#
_entry.id   AF-A0A2G8JIZ1-F1
#
_cell.length_a   1.000
_cell.length_b   1.000
_cell.length_c   1.000
_cell.angle_alpha   90.00
_cell.angle_beta   90.00
_cell.angle_gamma   90.00
#
_symmetry.space_group_name_H-M   'P 1'
#
loop_
_entity.id
_entity.type
_entity.pdbx_description
1 polymer ?
#
loop_
_entity_poly.entity_id
_entity_poly.type
_entity_poly.pdbx_seq_one_letter_code
_entity_poly.pdbx_strand_id
1 'polypeptide(L)'
;QGGSTKWLSAHFDPVASLYTFSSCMTLSDITGDGENRLVIADLGTGAHNMKLKVYKGTSLVNENTIIDLPTGVATFYMDIIEPRVPAVAVASGPYLYVYKNLRPYFKFTLPPLEVNPVEQDLWNQVRDVKEKGEEVEKEREEEREKMPPVVPATSEVSMTKGKGKGKGKAPMRKAKVPKRCLVRLERKKRDEWVAE
;
A
#
# COMPACT_ATOMS: atom_id res chain seq x y z
N GLN A 1 13.70 -49.08 9.91
CA GLN A 1 13.63 -48.57 11.28
C GLN A 1 12.49 -47.55 11.33
N GLY A 2 11.26 -48.01 11.61
CA GLY A 2 10.08 -47.16 11.66
C GLY A 2 9.86 -46.68 13.10
N GLY A 3 10.32 -45.48 13.43
CA GLY A 3 9.98 -44.86 14.71
C GLY A 3 8.51 -44.49 14.70
N SER A 4 7.70 -45.12 15.54
CA SER A 4 6.30 -44.75 15.69
C SER A 4 6.21 -43.32 16.24
N THR A 5 5.57 -42.44 15.49
CA THR A 5 5.30 -41.09 15.96
C THR A 5 4.22 -41.17 17.04
N LYS A 6 4.40 -40.45 18.15
CA LYS A 6 3.40 -40.37 19.24
C LYS A 6 2.19 -39.49 18.90
N TRP A 7 2.10 -39.03 17.64
CA TRP A 7 1.10 -38.05 17.19
C TRP A 7 -0.12 -38.77 16.62
N LEU A 8 -1.32 -38.31 17.01
CA LEU A 8 -2.58 -38.71 16.39
C LEU A 8 -2.96 -37.66 15.34
N SER A 9 -3.14 -38.10 14.09
CA SER A 9 -3.63 -37.22 13.02
C SER A 9 -5.14 -37.02 13.20
N ALA A 10 -5.53 -35.85 13.72
CA ALA A 10 -6.94 -35.56 14.02
C ALA A 10 -7.73 -35.15 12.76
N HIS A 11 -7.15 -34.34 11.88
CA HIS A 11 -7.81 -33.80 10.71
C HIS A 11 -6.79 -33.35 9.66
N PHE A 12 -7.11 -33.53 8.38
CA PHE A 12 -6.27 -33.11 7.25
C PHE A 12 -7.15 -32.46 6.18
N ASP A 13 -6.97 -31.16 5.98
CA ASP A 13 -7.70 -30.38 4.97
C ASP A 13 -6.71 -29.56 4.12
N PRO A 14 -6.39 -30.02 2.89
CA PRO A 14 -5.50 -29.31 1.98
C PRO A 14 -6.19 -28.16 1.22
N VAL A 15 -7.52 -28.02 1.29
CA VAL A 15 -8.27 -27.00 0.52
C VAL A 15 -8.68 -25.79 1.35
N ALA A 16 -8.38 -25.77 2.66
CA ALA A 16 -8.71 -24.70 3.59
C ALA A 16 -8.22 -23.29 3.18
N SER A 17 -7.17 -23.20 2.34
CA SER A 17 -6.67 -21.95 1.74
C SER A 17 -6.47 -20.82 2.77
N LEU A 18 -5.71 -21.11 3.83
CA LEU A 18 -5.39 -20.17 4.90
C LEU A 18 -3.98 -19.60 4.71
N TYR A 19 -3.87 -18.28 4.56
CA TYR A 19 -2.61 -17.57 4.40
C TYR A 19 -2.35 -16.74 5.65
N THR A 20 -1.63 -17.29 6.62
CA THR A 20 -1.43 -16.65 7.93
C THR A 20 -0.05 -16.93 8.52
N PHE A 21 0.30 -16.17 9.55
CA PHE A 21 1.48 -16.39 10.38
C PHE A 21 1.06 -16.89 11.76
N SER A 22 1.99 -17.51 12.49
CA SER A 22 1.73 -17.98 13.86
C SER A 22 1.30 -16.86 14.81
N SER A 23 1.76 -15.62 14.59
CA SER A 23 1.34 -14.44 15.36
C SER A 23 -0.10 -13.99 15.08
N CYS A 24 -0.66 -14.41 13.94
CA CYS A 24 -2.01 -14.04 13.49
C CYS A 24 -3.05 -15.12 13.81
N MET A 25 -2.71 -16.05 14.71
CA MET A 25 -3.57 -17.15 15.14
C MET A 25 -3.70 -17.15 16.66
N THR A 26 -4.90 -17.44 17.17
CA THR A 26 -5.13 -17.60 18.60
C THR A 26 -6.29 -18.56 18.88
N LEU A 27 -6.23 -19.25 20.02
CA LEU A 27 -7.28 -20.14 20.49
C LEU A 27 -7.94 -19.52 21.72
N SER A 28 -9.25 -19.30 21.66
CA SER A 28 -10.00 -18.74 22.79
C SER A 28 -11.50 -19.06 22.70
N ASP A 29 -12.17 -19.10 23.83
CA ASP A 29 -13.63 -19.20 23.90
C ASP A 29 -14.29 -17.82 23.73
N ILE A 30 -14.53 -17.42 22.49
CA ILE A 30 -15.07 -16.10 22.14
C ILE A 30 -16.58 -16.00 22.42
N THR A 31 -17.28 -17.07 22.74
CA THR A 31 -18.73 -17.01 23.05
C THR A 31 -19.04 -17.27 24.52
N GLY A 32 -18.08 -17.74 25.30
CA GLY A 32 -18.30 -18.11 26.70
C GLY A 32 -19.09 -19.41 26.88
N ASP A 33 -19.07 -20.31 25.89
CA ASP A 33 -19.77 -21.61 25.95
C ASP A 33 -18.88 -22.75 26.44
N GLY A 34 -17.63 -22.47 26.82
CA GLY A 34 -16.62 -23.44 27.22
C GLY A 34 -15.89 -24.10 26.04
N GLU A 35 -16.23 -23.75 24.80
CA GLU A 35 -15.60 -24.31 23.60
C GLU A 35 -14.62 -23.31 22.96
N ASN A 36 -13.34 -23.71 22.93
CA ASN A 36 -12.32 -22.90 22.28
C ASN A 36 -12.51 -22.88 20.76
N ARG A 37 -12.46 -21.67 20.20
CA ARG A 37 -12.49 -21.41 18.77
C ARG A 37 -11.11 -20.96 18.30
N LEU A 38 -10.74 -21.41 17.10
CA LEU A 38 -9.50 -20.99 16.45
C LEU A 38 -9.78 -19.73 15.63
N VAL A 39 -9.19 -18.62 16.06
CA VAL A 39 -9.23 -17.34 15.37
C VAL A 39 -7.99 -17.22 14.51
N ILE A 40 -8.19 -16.85 13.26
CA ILE A 40 -7.13 -16.69 12.27
C ILE A 40 -7.36 -15.39 11.52
N ALA A 41 -6.37 -14.49 11.55
CA ALA A 41 -6.33 -13.38 10.61
C ALA A 41 -5.62 -13.85 9.34
N ASP A 42 -6.41 -14.00 8.29
CA ASP A 42 -6.00 -14.38 6.94
C ASP A 42 -5.52 -13.13 6.18
N LEU A 43 -4.31 -13.20 5.66
CA LEU A 43 -3.68 -12.14 4.87
C LEU A 43 -4.26 -12.08 3.45
N GLY A 44 -4.89 -13.16 2.98
CA GLY A 44 -5.39 -13.24 1.60
C GLY A 44 -4.25 -13.06 0.59
N THR A 45 -4.41 -12.11 -0.33
CA THR A 45 -3.35 -11.78 -1.32
C THR A 45 -2.39 -10.69 -0.84
N GLY A 46 -2.48 -10.27 0.42
CA GLY A 46 -1.67 -9.19 1.02
C GLY A 46 -2.11 -7.78 0.63
N ALA A 47 -2.82 -7.61 -0.49
CA ALA A 47 -3.41 -6.34 -0.92
C ALA A 47 -4.95 -6.33 -0.80
N HIS A 48 -5.59 -7.48 -0.97
CA HIS A 48 -7.04 -7.62 -0.98
C HIS A 48 -7.49 -8.92 -0.29
N ASN A 49 -8.75 -8.97 0.12
CA ASN A 49 -9.40 -10.13 0.74
C ASN A 49 -8.82 -10.56 2.11
N MET A 50 -8.34 -9.60 2.90
CA MET A 50 -7.93 -9.86 4.29
C MET A 50 -9.15 -10.12 5.16
N LYS A 51 -9.14 -11.22 5.91
CA LYS A 51 -10.33 -11.75 6.59
C LYS A 51 -9.97 -12.32 7.95
N LEU A 52 -10.76 -12.03 8.97
CA LEU A 52 -10.74 -12.67 10.27
C LEU A 52 -11.67 -13.88 10.22
N LYS A 53 -11.08 -15.07 10.10
CA LYS A 53 -11.76 -16.36 10.07
C LYS A 53 -11.80 -16.98 11.46
N VAL A 54 -12.94 -17.53 11.85
CA VAL A 54 -13.13 -18.21 13.13
C VAL A 54 -13.62 -19.62 12.89
N TYR A 55 -12.86 -20.60 13.36
CA TYR A 55 -13.18 -22.01 13.24
C TYR A 55 -13.69 -22.58 14.56
N LYS A 56 -14.69 -23.44 14.47
CA LYS A 56 -15.18 -24.29 15.56
C LYS A 56 -15.03 -25.74 15.12
N GLY A 57 -14.16 -26.47 15.82
CA GLY A 57 -13.73 -27.80 15.37
C GLY A 57 -13.09 -27.72 13.99
N THR A 58 -13.68 -28.40 13.00
CA THR A 58 -13.19 -28.45 11.61
C THR A 58 -13.93 -27.49 10.68
N SER A 59 -14.97 -26.79 11.16
CA SER A 59 -15.84 -25.95 10.33
C SER A 59 -15.56 -24.47 10.55
N LEU A 60 -15.60 -23.69 9.45
CA LEU A 60 -15.57 -22.23 9.50
C LEU A 60 -16.92 -21.71 9.99
N VAL A 61 -16.94 -20.97 11.09
CA VAL A 61 -18.17 -20.42 11.69
C VAL A 61 -18.41 -18.99 11.28
N ASN A 62 -17.35 -18.18 11.26
CA ASN A 62 -17.50 -16.77 10.98
C ASN A 62 -16.33 -16.23 10.17
N GLU A 63 -16.62 -15.24 9.33
CA GLU A 63 -15.68 -14.58 8.46
C GLU A 63 -15.99 -13.08 8.43
N ASN A 64 -15.07 -12.28 8.98
CA ASN A 64 -15.18 -10.83 8.96
C ASN A 64 -14.09 -10.23 8.08
N THR A 65 -14.41 -9.21 7.30
CA THR A 65 -13.38 -8.48 6.54
C THR A 65 -12.54 -7.61 7.47
N ILE A 66 -11.22 -7.62 7.25
CA ILE A 66 -10.26 -6.74 7.93
C ILE A 66 -9.87 -5.64 6.95
N ILE A 67 -9.64 -4.44 7.47
CA ILE A 67 -9.36 -3.24 6.67
C ILE A 67 -7.97 -3.29 6.04
N ASP A 68 -6.98 -3.72 6.81
CA ASP A 68 -5.56 -3.63 6.46
C ASP A 68 -4.80 -4.89 6.94
N LEU A 69 -3.53 -5.02 6.56
CA LEU A 69 -2.73 -6.21 6.75
C LEU A 69 -2.54 -6.51 8.25
N PRO A 70 -2.98 -7.69 8.74
CA PRO A 70 -2.84 -8.05 10.14
C PRO A 70 -1.39 -8.42 10.46
N THR A 71 -0.85 -7.84 11.54
CA THR A 71 0.50 -8.15 12.05
C THR A 71 0.45 -9.16 13.20
N GLY A 72 -0.63 -9.13 13.99
CA GLY A 72 -0.84 -10.08 15.08
C GLY A 72 -2.27 -10.07 15.59
N VAL A 73 -2.65 -11.17 16.24
CA VAL A 73 -3.95 -11.36 16.87
C VAL A 73 -3.75 -11.80 18.32
N ALA A 74 -4.46 -11.15 19.24
CA ALA A 74 -4.46 -11.50 20.65
C ALA A 74 -5.88 -11.54 21.19
N THR A 75 -6.12 -12.38 22.18
CA THR A 75 -7.39 -12.45 22.89
C THR A 75 -7.20 -12.03 24.34
N PHE A 76 -8.13 -11.24 24.85
CA PHE A 76 -8.02 -10.66 26.19
C PHE A 76 -9.40 -10.36 26.77
N TYR A 77 -9.50 -10.36 28.10
CA TYR A 77 -10.75 -10.06 28.79
C TYR A 77 -10.85 -8.57 29.06
N MET A 78 -11.91 -7.94 28.56
CA MET A 78 -12.20 -6.51 28.76
C MET A 78 -12.84 -6.25 30.13
N ASP A 79 -13.71 -7.16 30.57
CA ASP A 79 -14.57 -7.00 31.74
C ASP A 79 -14.22 -8.02 32.83
N ILE A 80 -14.50 -7.68 34.07
CA ILE A 80 -14.31 -8.56 35.24
C ILE A 80 -15.61 -9.28 35.66
N ILE A 81 -16.73 -8.99 35.00
CA ILE A 81 -18.06 -9.51 35.34
C ILE A 81 -18.26 -10.88 34.70
N GLU A 82 -18.76 -11.85 35.48
CA GLU A 82 -19.05 -13.21 35.00
C GLU A 82 -20.42 -13.28 34.29
N PRO A 83 -20.56 -14.06 33.19
CA PRO A 83 -19.52 -14.83 32.49
C PRO A 83 -18.58 -13.96 31.66
N ARG A 84 -17.27 -14.23 31.75
CA ARG A 84 -16.24 -13.46 31.04
C ARG A 84 -16.08 -13.97 29.61
N VAL A 85 -16.40 -13.10 28.65
CA VAL A 85 -16.17 -13.37 27.22
C VAL A 85 -14.96 -12.55 26.76
N PRO A 86 -13.91 -13.19 26.21
CA PRO A 86 -12.74 -12.49 25.70
C PRO A 86 -13.08 -11.73 24.42
N ALA A 87 -12.47 -10.56 24.27
CA ALA A 87 -12.45 -9.82 23.03
C ALA A 87 -11.22 -10.23 22.20
N VAL A 88 -11.33 -10.08 20.87
CA VAL A 88 -10.24 -10.33 19.93
C VAL A 88 -9.65 -8.97 19.53
N ALA A 89 -8.36 -8.76 19.79
CA ALA A 89 -7.59 -7.66 19.25
C ALA A 89 -6.86 -8.10 17.98
N VAL A 90 -7.00 -7.33 16.91
CA VAL A 90 -6.24 -7.47 15.67
C VAL A 90 -5.39 -6.22 15.50
N ALA A 91 -4.06 -6.40 15.52
CA ALA A 91 -3.11 -5.33 15.23
C ALA A 91 -2.90 -5.22 13.72
N SER A 92 -2.99 -3.99 13.19
CA SER A 92 -2.75 -3.73 11.78
C SER A 92 -2.26 -2.29 11.59
N GLY A 93 -1.06 -2.15 11.03
CA GLY A 93 -0.37 -0.87 10.91
C GLY A 93 -0.29 -0.12 12.26
N PRO A 94 -0.68 1.17 12.32
CA PRO A 94 -0.71 1.95 13.55
C PRO A 94 -2.02 1.81 14.35
N TYR A 95 -2.88 0.85 13.97
CA TYR A 95 -4.21 0.67 14.55
C TYR A 95 -4.33 -0.68 15.27
N LEU A 96 -5.16 -0.69 16.31
CA LEU A 96 -5.56 -1.92 16.99
C LEU A 96 -7.09 -2.00 16.99
N TYR A 97 -7.60 -3.01 16.29
CA TYR A 97 -9.02 -3.25 16.10
C TYR A 97 -9.49 -4.28 17.12
N VAL A 98 -10.43 -3.89 17.98
CA VAL A 98 -11.00 -4.77 18.99
C VAL A 98 -12.37 -5.24 18.51
N TYR A 99 -12.55 -6.55 18.50
CA TYR A 99 -13.79 -7.23 18.15
C TYR A 99 -14.40 -7.88 19.40
N LYS A 100 -15.63 -7.49 19.73
CA LYS A 100 -16.42 -8.11 20.82
C LYS A 100 -17.54 -8.92 20.17
N ASN A 101 -17.67 -10.19 20.55
CA ASN A 101 -18.64 -11.12 19.94
C ASN A 101 -18.53 -11.16 18.41
N LEU A 102 -17.29 -11.12 17.88
CA LEU A 102 -16.99 -11.08 16.46
C LEU A 102 -17.58 -9.88 15.69
N ARG A 103 -17.89 -8.79 16.38
CA ARG A 103 -18.29 -7.52 15.76
C ARG A 103 -17.26 -6.45 16.07
N PRO A 104 -16.92 -5.57 15.10
CA PRO A 104 -16.06 -4.42 15.37
C PRO A 104 -16.64 -3.60 16.54
N TYR A 105 -15.84 -3.41 17.59
CA TYR A 105 -16.26 -2.74 18.81
C TYR A 105 -15.50 -1.43 19.01
N PHE A 106 -14.18 -1.47 18.87
CA PHE A 106 -13.33 -0.32 19.13
C PHE A 106 -12.14 -0.29 18.18
N LYS A 107 -11.71 0.93 17.80
CA LYS A 107 -10.50 1.18 17.02
C LYS A 107 -9.58 2.07 17.85
N PHE A 108 -8.46 1.52 18.27
CA PHE A 108 -7.38 2.28 18.87
C PHE A 108 -6.42 2.77 17.79
N THR A 109 -5.96 4.01 17.90
CA THR A 109 -4.94 4.60 17.03
C THR A 109 -3.75 4.97 17.89
N LEU A 110 -2.54 4.57 17.48
CA LEU A 110 -1.33 4.96 18.20
C LEU A 110 -1.20 6.49 18.22
N PRO A 111 -0.81 7.10 19.36
CA PRO A 111 -0.56 8.52 19.42
C PRO A 111 0.60 8.88 18.47
N PRO A 112 0.44 9.90 17.61
CA PRO A 112 1.52 10.33 16.73
C PRO A 112 2.67 10.88 17.57
N LEU A 113 3.90 10.53 17.19
CA LEU A 113 5.09 11.10 17.80
C LEU A 113 5.43 12.43 17.10
N GLU A 114 5.80 13.43 17.88
CA GLU A 114 6.28 14.69 17.33
C GLU A 114 7.62 14.49 16.61
N VAL A 115 7.78 15.17 15.47
CA VAL A 115 9.01 15.14 14.69
C VAL A 115 10.07 15.94 15.44
N ASN A 116 11.33 15.50 15.36
CA ASN A 116 12.46 16.23 15.96
C ASN A 116 12.54 17.65 15.37
N PRO A 117 12.65 18.72 16.19
CA PRO A 117 12.72 20.10 15.70
C PRO A 117 13.81 20.33 14.66
N VAL A 118 14.98 19.68 14.79
CA VAL A 118 16.07 19.82 13.82
C VAL A 118 15.68 19.29 12.43
N GLU A 119 14.99 18.14 12.39
CA GLU A 119 14.48 17.59 11.13
C GLU A 119 13.38 18.48 10.56
N GLN A 120 12.51 19.01 11.43
CA GLN A 120 11.45 19.93 11.04
C GLN A 120 11.99 21.21 10.41
N ASP A 121 13.06 21.79 10.96
CA ASP A 121 13.72 22.97 10.41
C ASP A 121 14.36 22.68 9.05
N LEU A 122 15.04 21.54 8.91
CA LEU A 122 15.57 21.10 7.61
C LEU A 122 14.46 20.89 6.58
N TRP A 123 13.35 20.28 6.99
CA TRP A 123 12.18 20.10 6.13
C TRP A 123 11.58 21.43 5.67
N ASN A 124 11.51 22.41 6.57
CA ASN A 124 11.02 23.75 6.24
C ASN A 124 11.97 24.47 5.27
N GLN A 125 13.29 24.41 5.51
CA GLN A 125 14.27 25.01 4.60
C GLN A 125 14.19 24.45 3.17
N VAL A 126 14.01 23.13 3.01
CA VAL A 126 13.86 22.51 1.69
C VAL A 126 12.56 22.93 1.00
N ARG A 127 11.48 23.10 1.77
CA ARG A 127 10.21 23.63 1.22
C ARG A 127 10.38 25.05 0.73
N ASP A 128 11.02 25.91 1.51
CA ASP A 128 11.24 27.31 1.15
C ASP A 128 12.16 27.45 -0.07
N VAL A 129 13.17 26.58 -0.22
CA VAL A 129 14.05 26.58 -1.40
C VAL A 129 13.31 26.13 -2.66
N LYS A 130 12.38 25.18 -2.55
CA LYS A 130 11.52 24.79 -3.68
C LYS A 130 10.58 25.93 -4.07
N GLU A 131 9.94 26.55 -3.09
CA GLU A 131 9.02 27.67 -3.33
C GLU A 131 9.77 28.86 -3.97
N LYS A 132 10.97 29.20 -3.49
CA LYS A 132 11.83 30.23 -4.11
C LYS A 132 12.39 29.82 -5.46
N GLY A 133 12.72 28.55 -5.67
CA GLY A 133 13.19 28.02 -6.94
C GLY A 133 12.11 28.09 -8.03
N GLU A 134 10.85 27.80 -7.68
CA GLU A 134 9.69 27.93 -8.57
C GLU A 134 9.36 29.40 -8.88
N GLU A 135 9.58 30.31 -7.93
CA GLU A 135 9.43 31.75 -8.16
C GLU A 135 10.49 32.29 -9.13
N VAL A 136 11.76 31.88 -8.97
CA VAL A 136 12.84 32.24 -9.89
C VAL A 136 12.65 31.62 -11.27
N GLU A 137 12.11 30.40 -11.38
CA GLU A 137 11.75 29.82 -12.68
C GLU A 137 10.59 30.58 -13.36
N LYS A 138 9.59 31.02 -12.59
CA LYS A 138 8.50 31.86 -13.11
C LYS A 138 8.99 33.25 -13.55
N GLU A 139 9.82 33.90 -12.75
CA GLU A 139 10.43 35.19 -13.11
C GLU A 139 11.30 35.05 -14.37
N ARG A 140 12.05 33.96 -14.49
CA ARG A 140 12.85 33.66 -15.68
C ARG A 140 12.00 33.36 -16.92
N GLU A 141 10.86 32.69 -16.76
CA GLU A 141 9.89 32.50 -17.87
C GLU A 141 9.20 33.82 -18.25
N GLU A 142 8.86 34.67 -17.28
CA GLU A 142 8.27 35.98 -17.53
C GLU A 142 9.26 36.93 -18.25
N GLU A 143 10.54 36.94 -17.84
CA GLU A 143 11.60 37.67 -18.56
C GLU A 143 11.84 37.11 -19.96
N ARG A 144 11.72 35.78 -20.14
CA ARG A 144 11.83 35.13 -21.45
C ARG A 144 10.67 35.48 -22.39
N GLU A 145 9.50 35.82 -21.85
CA GLU A 145 8.33 36.28 -22.63
C GLU A 145 8.42 37.77 -23.00
N LYS A 146 9.11 38.59 -22.20
CA LYS A 146 9.33 40.04 -22.46
C LYS A 146 10.47 40.35 -23.44
N MET A 147 11.38 39.41 -23.70
CA MET A 147 12.51 39.62 -24.62
C MET A 147 12.03 39.58 -26.09
N PRO A 148 12.38 40.53 -26.98
CA PRO A 148 12.07 40.42 -28.40
C PRO A 148 12.78 39.20 -29.01
N PRO A 149 12.22 38.58 -30.07
CA PRO A 149 12.82 37.41 -30.69
C PRO A 149 14.24 37.73 -31.14
N VAL A 150 15.21 36.98 -30.61
CA VAL A 150 16.59 37.03 -31.08
C VAL A 150 16.59 36.56 -32.53
N VAL A 151 16.73 37.49 -33.46
CA VAL A 151 16.99 37.19 -34.87
C VAL A 151 18.30 36.42 -34.96
N PRO A 152 18.35 35.25 -35.64
CA PRO A 152 19.60 34.56 -35.84
C PRO A 152 20.49 35.44 -36.71
N ALA A 153 21.73 35.68 -36.26
CA ALA A 153 22.74 36.34 -37.07
C ALA A 153 23.05 35.47 -38.29
N THR A 154 22.45 35.81 -39.43
CA THR A 154 22.90 35.37 -40.74
C THR A 154 24.19 36.11 -41.07
N SER A 155 25.33 35.43 -40.99
CA SER A 155 26.48 35.78 -41.81
C SER A 155 26.38 34.99 -43.12
N GLU A 156 25.83 35.62 -44.15
CA GLU A 156 26.14 35.26 -45.52
C GLU A 156 27.61 35.61 -45.80
N VAL A 157 28.40 34.64 -46.22
CA VAL A 157 29.54 34.88 -47.11
C VAL A 157 29.37 33.95 -48.32
N SER A 158 29.33 34.59 -49.47
CA SER A 158 29.10 34.08 -50.81
C SER A 158 30.22 33.18 -51.36
N MET A 159 29.80 32.07 -51.99
CA MET A 159 30.33 31.42 -53.21
C MET A 159 31.85 31.39 -53.47
N THR A 160 32.40 30.17 -53.61
CA THR A 160 33.04 29.75 -54.88
C THR A 160 32.86 28.25 -55.12
N LYS A 161 32.90 27.91 -56.40
CA LYS A 161 32.39 26.71 -57.09
C LYS A 161 33.49 25.66 -57.26
N GLY A 162 33.25 24.41 -56.89
CA GLY A 162 34.15 23.28 -57.17
C GLY A 162 33.37 22.02 -57.58
N LYS A 163 33.45 21.65 -58.86
CA LYS A 163 32.87 20.42 -59.44
C LYS A 163 33.62 19.17 -58.96
N GLY A 164 32.90 18.10 -58.61
CA GLY A 164 33.46 16.76 -58.47
C GLY A 164 32.39 15.67 -58.52
N LYS A 165 32.36 14.91 -59.63
CA LYS A 165 31.45 13.77 -59.90
C LYS A 165 31.75 12.59 -58.96
N GLY A 166 30.73 11.83 -58.57
CA GLY A 166 30.94 10.49 -57.98
C GLY A 166 29.67 9.77 -57.56
N LYS A 167 29.32 8.71 -58.29
CA LYS A 167 28.10 7.88 -58.24
C LYS A 167 27.99 7.03 -56.96
N GLY A 168 26.77 6.67 -56.53
CA GLY A 168 26.56 5.41 -55.78
C GLY A 168 25.32 5.24 -54.88
N LYS A 169 24.25 4.69 -55.45
CA LYS A 169 23.30 3.67 -54.92
C LYS A 169 22.51 3.87 -53.60
N ALA A 170 21.19 4.03 -53.80
CA ALA A 170 20.03 3.21 -53.33
C ALA A 170 19.65 3.09 -51.80
N PRO A 171 18.35 2.87 -51.48
CA PRO A 171 17.70 3.38 -50.27
C PRO A 171 17.38 2.32 -49.19
N MET A 172 17.30 2.73 -47.92
CA MET A 172 16.79 1.90 -46.82
C MET A 172 15.77 2.66 -45.95
N ARG A 173 14.51 2.25 -46.16
CA ARG A 173 13.38 2.05 -45.24
C ARG A 173 13.36 2.82 -43.89
N LYS A 174 12.25 3.55 -43.73
CA LYS A 174 11.80 4.22 -42.50
C LYS A 174 11.64 3.23 -41.33
N ALA A 175 12.35 3.47 -40.23
CA ALA A 175 12.06 2.84 -38.95
C ALA A 175 11.06 3.72 -38.16
N LYS A 176 9.89 3.14 -37.88
CA LYS A 176 8.80 3.72 -37.11
C LYS A 176 9.02 3.36 -35.64
N VAL A 177 9.31 4.35 -34.79
CA VAL A 177 9.45 4.15 -33.34
C VAL A 177 8.07 3.90 -32.72
N PRO A 178 7.85 2.85 -31.91
CA PRO A 178 6.58 2.63 -31.24
C PRO A 178 6.38 3.65 -30.11
N LYS A 179 5.19 4.27 -30.06
CA LYS A 179 4.74 5.09 -28.94
C LYS A 179 4.54 4.18 -27.72
N ARG A 180 5.35 4.37 -26.67
CA ARG A 180 5.11 3.75 -25.36
C ARG A 180 3.82 4.28 -24.76
N CYS A 181 3.07 3.36 -24.15
CA CYS A 181 1.83 3.57 -23.42
C CYS A 181 1.90 4.72 -22.43
N LEU A 182 0.82 5.49 -22.44
CA LEU A 182 0.34 6.37 -21.40
C LEU A 182 0.44 5.72 -20.01
N VAL A 183 1.23 6.31 -19.12
CA VAL A 183 0.97 6.25 -17.67
C VAL A 183 0.15 7.50 -17.35
N ARG A 184 -1.17 7.32 -17.30
CA ARG A 184 -2.10 8.30 -16.75
C ARG A 184 -2.27 7.96 -15.27
N LEU A 185 -1.38 8.48 -14.43
CA LEU A 185 -1.68 8.67 -13.02
C LEU A 185 -2.58 9.91 -12.87
N GLU A 186 -3.43 9.87 -11.86
CA GLU A 186 -4.34 10.91 -11.38
C GLU A 186 -5.70 11.07 -12.08
N ARG A 187 -6.73 10.48 -11.45
CA ARG A 187 -7.74 11.20 -10.65
C ARG A 187 -8.90 10.24 -10.33
N LYS A 188 -8.96 9.76 -9.09
CA LYS A 188 -10.22 9.33 -8.47
C LYS A 188 -10.31 9.95 -7.07
N LYS A 189 -10.70 11.23 -7.04
CA LYS A 189 -11.29 11.88 -5.86
C LYS A 189 -12.65 11.22 -5.66
N ARG A 190 -12.81 10.50 -4.55
CA ARG A 190 -13.61 10.90 -3.39
C ARG A 190 -15.09 10.55 -3.58
N ASP A 191 -15.43 9.33 -3.18
CA ASP A 191 -16.79 8.98 -2.80
C ASP A 191 -17.02 9.53 -1.39
N GLU A 192 -17.95 10.47 -1.27
CA GLU A 192 -18.55 10.91 -0.03
C GLU A 192 -19.43 9.78 0.53
N TRP A 193 -19.21 9.43 1.79
CA TRP A 193 -20.24 8.81 2.63
C TRP A 193 -20.54 9.81 3.74
N VAL A 194 -21.65 10.52 3.57
CA VAL A 194 -22.39 11.17 4.65
C VAL A 194 -23.43 10.15 5.09
N ALA A 195 -23.38 9.77 6.37
CA ALA A 195 -24.46 9.06 7.04
C ALA A 195 -25.00 10.00 8.12
N GLU A 196 -26.26 10.42 7.94
CA GLU A 196 -27.21 10.62 9.03
C GLU A 196 -27.68 9.25 9.56
#